data_AF-A0A6B3DSK5-F1
#
_entry.id   AF-A0A6B3DSK5-F1
#
_cell.length_a   1.000
_cell.length_b   1.000
_cell.length_c   1.000
_cell.angle_alpha   90.00
_cell.angle_beta   90.00
_cell.angle_gamma   90.00
#
_symmetry.space_group_name_H-M   'P 1'
#
loop_
_entity.id
_entity.type
_entity.pdbx_description
1 polymer ?
#
loop_
_entity_poly.entity_id
_entity_poly.type
_entity_poly.pdbx_seq_one_letter_code
_entity_poly.pdbx_strand_id
1 'polypeptide(L)'
;MGRAARGEPRLLAWSATEKALAALLTRHGMRGERPRPDYPVAALHRVGIWTLHGHTGPGPSAHGDAAVRRWFTGNQPVGGLAEPLYELFRDSEVTRLAVIDELVGTFFDGLDHTPLLADVGLAGIETPGVTGPTAAEPEPWLITAAEYERGCRLIEQREAEAGRDRVRRTTLSPRRSLTARRLVLGRSEGRCENPRCTGQPADVTDRRHPILEVDHVVELADGGRDHPSQMVALCPNCHAVKTRGSTRETLRGILLRVAAERHAGVPAVGDGSGGAPGGRR
;
A
#
# COMPACT_ATOMS: atom_id res chain seq x y z
N MET A 1 -4.86 -9.70 3.81
CA MET A 1 -4.25 -8.91 2.72
C MET A 1 -3.32 -9.76 1.85
N GLY A 2 -2.16 -10.23 2.33
CA GLY A 2 -1.22 -11.00 1.50
C GLY A 2 -1.80 -12.23 0.78
N ARG A 3 -2.63 -13.01 1.47
CA ARG A 3 -3.38 -14.13 0.88
C ARG A 3 -4.28 -13.70 -0.29
N ALA A 4 -4.97 -12.57 -0.16
CA ALA A 4 -5.83 -12.02 -1.22
C ALA A 4 -5.00 -11.56 -2.42
N ALA A 5 -3.84 -10.93 -2.19
CA ALA A 5 -2.92 -10.52 -3.25
C ALA A 5 -2.40 -11.70 -4.10
N ARG A 6 -2.33 -12.90 -3.51
CA ARG A 6 -1.94 -14.15 -4.20
C ARG A 6 -3.12 -14.98 -4.72
N GLY A 7 -4.35 -14.48 -4.60
CA GLY A 7 -5.55 -15.22 -5.00
C GLY A 7 -5.82 -16.50 -4.19
N GLU A 8 -5.26 -16.62 -2.98
CA GLU A 8 -5.50 -17.78 -2.12
C GLU A 8 -6.94 -17.81 -1.58
N PRO A 9 -7.50 -18.99 -1.21
CA PRO A 9 -8.88 -19.11 -0.77
C PRO A 9 -9.31 -18.08 0.30
N ARG A 10 -10.39 -17.34 0.07
CA ARG A 10 -10.87 -16.31 1.01
C ARG A 10 -11.13 -16.86 2.42
N LEU A 11 -11.76 -18.03 2.48
CA LEU A 11 -12.17 -18.68 3.72
C LEU A 11 -11.27 -19.89 4.03
N LEU A 12 -10.90 -20.07 5.29
CA LEU A 12 -10.15 -21.21 5.81
C LEU A 12 -10.83 -21.81 7.04
N ALA A 13 -10.57 -23.09 7.29
CA ALA A 13 -10.90 -23.70 8.57
C ALA A 13 -10.14 -23.00 9.72
N TRP A 14 -10.76 -22.92 10.90
CA TRP A 14 -10.16 -22.31 12.08
C TRP A 14 -8.79 -22.90 12.41
N SER A 15 -8.63 -24.22 12.38
CA SER A 15 -7.36 -24.89 12.67
C SER A 15 -6.19 -24.43 11.79
N ALA A 16 -6.44 -24.21 10.50
CA ALA A 16 -5.44 -23.68 9.56
C ALA A 16 -5.12 -22.21 9.85
N THR A 17 -6.16 -21.41 10.11
CA THR A 17 -6.03 -19.99 10.45
C THR A 17 -5.24 -19.79 11.75
N GLU A 18 -5.59 -20.55 12.78
CA GLU A 18 -4.96 -20.54 14.10
C GLU A 18 -3.47 -20.87 13.98
N LYS A 19 -3.13 -21.97 13.29
CA LYS A 19 -1.74 -22.37 13.08
C LYS A 19 -0.92 -21.29 12.36
N ALA A 20 -1.45 -20.74 11.27
CA ALA A 20 -0.75 -19.74 10.47
C ALA A 20 -0.53 -18.43 11.25
N LEU A 21 -1.58 -17.92 11.92
CA LEU A 21 -1.50 -16.69 12.69
C LEU A 21 -0.66 -16.86 13.97
N ALA A 22 -0.73 -18.00 14.64
CA ALA A 22 0.10 -18.27 15.81
C ALA A 22 1.59 -18.24 15.45
N ALA A 23 1.98 -18.82 14.30
CA ALA A 23 3.36 -18.78 13.82
C ALA A 23 3.83 -17.33 13.55
N LEU A 24 2.97 -16.49 12.96
CA LEU A 24 3.28 -15.08 12.73
C LEU A 24 3.38 -14.29 14.03
N LEU A 25 2.46 -14.49 14.98
CA LEU A 25 2.50 -13.84 16.29
C LEU A 25 3.75 -14.24 17.09
N THR A 26 4.17 -15.49 17.01
CA THR A 26 5.42 -15.93 17.66
C THR A 26 6.66 -15.30 17.03
N ARG A 27 6.71 -15.18 15.69
CA ARG A 27 7.88 -14.64 14.98
C ARG A 27 7.97 -13.11 15.04
N HIS A 28 6.83 -12.43 14.97
CA HIS A 28 6.73 -10.98 14.76
C HIS A 28 5.99 -10.25 15.89
N GLY A 29 5.75 -10.91 17.02
CA GLY A 29 5.20 -10.31 18.23
C GLY A 29 6.21 -9.38 18.90
N MET A 30 6.35 -8.16 18.39
CA MET A 30 7.38 -7.20 18.80
C MET A 30 7.10 -6.52 20.16
N ARG A 31 5.92 -6.72 20.76
CA ARG A 31 5.53 -6.15 22.06
C ARG A 31 5.12 -7.21 23.08
N GLY A 32 5.58 -8.45 22.92
CA GLY A 32 5.27 -9.55 23.83
C GLY A 32 3.90 -10.19 23.59
N GLU A 33 3.39 -10.09 22.36
CA GLU A 33 2.15 -10.73 21.93
C GLU A 33 2.21 -12.24 22.19
N ARG A 34 1.15 -12.77 22.79
CA ARG A 34 0.97 -14.22 22.93
C ARG A 34 0.49 -14.79 21.59
N PRO A 35 0.81 -16.05 21.25
CA PRO A 35 0.30 -16.71 20.05
C PRO A 35 -1.18 -17.08 20.23
N ARG A 36 -2.04 -16.07 20.24
CA ARG A 36 -3.48 -16.15 20.52
C ARG A 36 -4.27 -15.50 19.38
N PRO A 37 -4.43 -16.19 18.24
CA PRO A 37 -5.15 -15.66 17.08
C PRO A 37 -6.65 -15.44 17.31
N ASP A 38 -7.21 -16.12 18.32
CA ASP A 38 -8.63 -16.08 18.65
C ASP A 38 -9.11 -14.67 19.03
N TYR A 39 -8.28 -13.92 19.76
CA TYR A 39 -8.59 -12.55 20.16
C TYR A 39 -8.71 -11.56 18.98
N PRO A 40 -7.68 -11.39 18.11
CA PRO A 40 -7.78 -10.47 16.98
C PRO A 40 -8.87 -10.91 15.99
N VAL A 41 -9.09 -12.22 15.77
CA VAL A 41 -10.15 -12.68 14.87
C VAL A 41 -11.54 -12.36 15.43
N ALA A 42 -11.78 -12.54 16.73
CA ALA A 42 -13.03 -12.13 17.37
C ALA A 42 -13.25 -10.61 17.28
N ALA A 43 -12.21 -9.81 17.53
CA ALA A 43 -12.27 -8.36 17.44
C ALA A 43 -12.60 -7.88 16.02
N LEU A 44 -11.91 -8.43 15.01
CA LEU A 44 -12.13 -8.10 13.60
C LEU A 44 -13.51 -8.54 13.11
N HIS A 45 -14.02 -9.68 13.60
CA HIS A 45 -15.38 -10.11 13.30
C HIS A 45 -16.42 -9.13 13.82
N ARG A 46 -16.22 -8.61 15.04
CA ARG A 46 -17.15 -7.67 15.68
C ARG A 46 -17.30 -6.35 14.92
N VAL A 47 -16.27 -5.94 14.20
CA VAL A 47 -16.25 -4.72 13.36
C VAL A 47 -16.53 -5.01 11.88
N GLY A 48 -16.92 -6.24 11.53
CA GLY A 48 -17.31 -6.62 10.17
C GLY A 48 -16.15 -6.80 9.18
N ILE A 49 -14.89 -6.79 9.64
CA ILE A 49 -13.72 -7.00 8.78
C ILE A 49 -13.48 -8.49 8.51
N TRP A 50 -13.91 -9.35 9.43
CA TRP A 50 -13.77 -10.80 9.35
C TRP A 50 -15.14 -11.48 9.39
N THR A 51 -15.37 -12.50 8.56
CA THR A 51 -16.60 -13.31 8.57
C THR A 51 -16.33 -14.69 9.14
N LEU A 52 -17.26 -15.19 9.95
CA LEU A 52 -17.22 -16.54 10.53
C LEU A 52 -18.49 -17.29 10.12
N HIS A 53 -18.33 -18.53 9.69
CA HIS A 53 -19.41 -19.39 9.21
C HIS A 53 -19.34 -20.75 9.90
N GLY A 54 -20.47 -21.48 9.93
CA GLY A 54 -20.53 -22.83 10.48
C GLY A 54 -20.50 -22.89 12.01
N HIS A 55 -20.86 -21.81 12.70
CA HIS A 55 -21.01 -21.79 14.16
C HIS A 55 -22.48 -21.76 14.58
N THR A 56 -22.78 -22.17 15.81
CA THR A 56 -24.14 -22.11 16.38
C THR A 56 -24.23 -21.00 17.43
N GLY A 57 -25.38 -20.31 17.49
CA GLY A 57 -25.60 -19.22 18.44
C GLY A 57 -24.84 -17.93 18.09
N PRO A 58 -24.74 -16.98 19.04
CA PRO A 58 -24.07 -15.70 18.79
C PRO A 58 -22.57 -15.88 18.52
N GLY A 59 -22.00 -14.95 17.76
CA GLY A 59 -20.56 -14.91 17.46
C GLY A 59 -19.68 -14.78 18.72
N PRO A 60 -18.35 -14.88 18.57
CA PRO A 60 -17.44 -14.88 19.71
C PRO A 60 -17.53 -13.56 20.50
N SER A 61 -17.46 -13.64 21.83
CA SER A 61 -17.23 -12.44 22.63
C SER A 61 -15.84 -11.86 22.32
N ALA A 62 -15.70 -10.55 22.43
CA ALA A 62 -14.38 -9.88 22.42
C ALA A 62 -13.82 -9.64 23.83
N HIS A 63 -14.48 -10.19 24.85
CA HIS A 63 -14.15 -10.02 26.27
C HIS A 63 -13.99 -11.39 26.94
N GLY A 64 -12.98 -11.51 27.80
CA GLY A 64 -12.68 -12.70 28.59
C GLY A 64 -11.84 -13.74 27.84
N ASP A 65 -10.54 -13.77 28.14
CA ASP A 65 -9.53 -14.57 27.44
C ASP A 65 -9.91 -16.06 27.27
N ALA A 66 -10.39 -16.69 28.34
CA ALA A 66 -10.78 -18.10 28.30
C ALA A 66 -12.10 -18.37 27.54
N ALA A 67 -13.01 -17.39 27.49
CA ALA A 67 -14.30 -17.54 26.82
C ALA A 67 -14.15 -17.51 25.30
N VAL A 68 -13.33 -16.59 24.77
CA VAL A 68 -13.04 -16.49 23.33
C VAL A 68 -12.44 -17.80 22.82
N ARG A 69 -11.42 -18.31 23.52
CA ARG A 69 -10.77 -19.57 23.15
C ARG A 69 -11.73 -20.73 23.12
N ARG A 70 -12.55 -20.92 24.17
CA ARG A 70 -13.55 -21.99 24.22
C ARG A 70 -14.54 -21.91 23.07
N TRP A 71 -14.95 -20.69 22.69
CA TRP A 71 -15.87 -20.50 21.57
C TRP A 71 -15.28 -21.00 20.25
N PHE A 72 -14.03 -20.64 19.92
CA PHE A 72 -13.38 -21.11 18.70
C PHE A 72 -13.09 -22.61 18.74
N THR A 73 -12.61 -23.13 19.88
CA THR A 73 -12.36 -24.56 20.05
C THR A 73 -13.63 -25.38 19.85
N GLY A 74 -14.77 -24.93 20.40
CA GLY A 74 -16.04 -25.64 20.30
C GLY A 74 -16.75 -25.51 18.95
N ASN A 75 -16.64 -24.37 18.26
CA ASN A 75 -17.35 -24.14 16.99
C ASN A 75 -16.54 -24.48 15.74
N GLN A 76 -15.20 -24.44 15.79
CA GLN A 76 -14.33 -24.65 14.62
C GLN A 76 -14.80 -23.93 13.34
N PRO A 77 -15.08 -22.61 13.41
CA PRO A 77 -15.70 -21.92 12.29
C PRO A 77 -14.80 -21.92 11.05
N VAL A 78 -15.43 -21.81 9.89
CA VAL A 78 -14.75 -21.44 8.65
C VAL A 78 -14.80 -19.93 8.52
N GLY A 79 -13.66 -19.27 8.29
CA GLY A 79 -13.62 -17.81 8.31
C GLY A 79 -12.51 -17.19 7.49
N GLY A 80 -12.61 -15.87 7.32
CA GLY A 80 -11.67 -15.07 6.54
C GLY A 80 -12.07 -13.61 6.50
N LEU A 81 -11.38 -12.83 5.67
CA LEU A 81 -11.79 -11.45 5.40
C LEU A 81 -13.20 -11.41 4.81
N ALA A 82 -13.95 -10.36 5.17
CA ALA A 82 -15.21 -10.04 4.54
C ALA A 82 -15.02 -9.94 3.02
N GLU A 83 -15.99 -10.45 2.26
CA GLU A 83 -15.89 -10.59 0.81
C GLU A 83 -15.54 -9.30 0.07
N PRO A 84 -16.19 -8.14 0.33
CA PRO A 84 -15.83 -6.89 -0.34
C PRO A 84 -14.39 -6.46 -0.06
N LEU A 85 -13.88 -6.70 1.15
CA LEU A 85 -12.49 -6.37 1.51
C LEU A 85 -11.50 -7.33 0.88
N TYR A 86 -11.82 -8.62 0.82
CA TYR A 86 -10.98 -9.61 0.15
C TYR A 86 -10.82 -9.28 -1.33
N GLU A 87 -11.92 -8.98 -2.03
CA GLU A 87 -11.90 -8.59 -3.44
C GLU A 87 -11.13 -7.29 -3.65
N LEU A 88 -11.38 -6.28 -2.81
CA LEU A 88 -10.66 -5.02 -2.88
C LEU A 88 -9.14 -5.20 -2.70
N PHE A 89 -8.71 -6.04 -1.75
CA PHE A 89 -7.29 -6.35 -1.57
C PHE A 89 -6.72 -7.26 -2.65
N ARG A 90 -7.54 -8.08 -3.32
CA ARG A 90 -7.09 -8.85 -4.48
C ARG A 90 -6.83 -7.93 -5.67
N ASP A 91 -7.76 -7.01 -5.91
CA ASP A 91 -7.83 -6.26 -7.18
C ASP A 91 -7.12 -4.91 -7.16
N SER A 92 -6.97 -4.27 -5.99
CA SER A 92 -6.34 -2.95 -5.89
C SER A 92 -5.03 -2.98 -5.13
N GLU A 93 -3.91 -2.93 -5.86
CA GLU A 93 -2.59 -2.73 -5.26
C GLU A 93 -2.52 -1.44 -4.47
N VAL A 94 -3.01 -0.32 -5.04
CA VAL A 94 -3.04 0.99 -4.38
C VAL A 94 -3.72 0.92 -3.01
N THR A 95 -4.82 0.16 -2.89
CA THR A 95 -5.51 0.01 -1.61
C THR A 95 -4.70 -0.84 -0.63
N ARG A 96 -4.03 -1.91 -1.09
CA ARG A 96 -3.09 -2.66 -0.24
C ARG A 96 -2.00 -1.76 0.30
N LEU A 97 -1.38 -0.94 -0.56
CA LEU A 97 -0.32 0.00 -0.20
C LEU A 97 -0.79 1.01 0.84
N ALA A 98 -1.96 1.59 0.65
CA ALA A 98 -2.52 2.56 1.60
C ALA A 98 -2.80 1.93 2.97
N VAL A 99 -3.31 0.71 3.00
CA VAL A 99 -3.53 -0.02 4.26
C VAL A 99 -2.20 -0.42 4.91
N ILE A 100 -1.16 -0.76 4.14
CA ILE A 100 0.18 -1.00 4.67
C ILE A 100 0.76 0.29 5.27
N ASP A 101 0.70 1.39 4.53
CA ASP A 101 1.14 2.72 4.98
C ASP A 101 0.52 3.07 6.35
N GLU A 102 -0.78 2.81 6.51
CA GLU A 102 -1.52 3.06 7.74
C GLU A 102 -1.16 2.08 8.86
N LEU A 103 -1.25 0.76 8.62
CA LEU A 103 -0.96 -0.25 9.64
C LEU A 103 0.48 -0.15 10.16
N VAL A 104 1.44 0.07 9.26
CA VAL A 104 2.84 0.19 9.62
C VAL A 104 3.11 1.51 10.34
N GLY A 105 2.52 2.62 9.88
CA GLY A 105 2.63 3.91 10.55
C GLY A 105 2.05 3.91 11.97
N THR A 106 0.96 3.18 12.18
CA THR A 106 0.24 3.15 13.47
C THR A 106 0.78 2.09 14.43
N PHE A 107 1.07 0.88 13.95
CA PHE A 107 1.44 -0.25 14.82
C PHE A 107 2.94 -0.58 14.80
N PHE A 108 3.70 -0.15 13.80
CA PHE A 108 5.11 -0.52 13.62
C PHE A 108 6.05 0.69 13.56
N ASP A 109 5.62 1.85 14.07
CA ASP A 109 6.50 3.02 14.20
C ASP A 109 7.72 2.67 15.06
N GLY A 110 8.92 2.93 14.51
CA GLY A 110 10.19 2.57 15.14
C GLY A 110 10.53 1.07 15.19
N LEU A 111 9.75 0.20 14.53
CA LEU A 111 9.99 -1.25 14.46
C LEU A 111 10.38 -1.68 13.04
N ASP A 112 11.20 -2.73 12.92
CA ASP A 112 11.48 -3.36 11.62
C ASP A 112 10.34 -4.33 11.26
N HIS A 113 9.47 -3.88 10.36
CA HIS A 113 8.32 -4.62 9.84
C HIS A 113 8.64 -5.39 8.55
N THR A 114 9.86 -5.27 8.01
CA THR A 114 10.28 -5.91 6.75
C THR A 114 10.12 -7.44 6.78
N PRO A 115 10.54 -8.16 7.85
CA PRO A 115 10.40 -9.61 7.91
C PRO A 115 8.94 -10.05 7.92
N LEU A 116 8.05 -9.29 8.58
CA LEU A 116 6.62 -9.58 8.62
C LEU A 116 6.02 -9.46 7.22
N LEU A 117 6.30 -8.35 6.51
CA LEU A 117 5.81 -8.15 5.15
C LEU A 117 6.29 -9.26 4.20
N ALA A 118 7.54 -9.71 4.34
CA ALA A 118 8.05 -10.83 3.56
C ALA A 118 7.29 -12.13 3.85
N ASP A 119 7.11 -12.50 5.13
CA ASP A 119 6.44 -13.73 5.53
C ASP A 119 4.95 -13.76 5.10
N VAL A 120 4.29 -12.62 5.05
CA VAL A 120 2.90 -12.54 4.56
C VAL A 120 2.81 -12.36 3.04
N GLY A 121 3.95 -12.39 2.33
CA GLY A 121 4.07 -12.23 0.88
C GLY A 121 3.56 -10.88 0.38
N LEU A 122 3.95 -9.83 1.11
CA LEU A 122 3.81 -8.41 0.77
C LEU A 122 5.21 -7.73 0.66
N ALA A 123 6.28 -8.52 0.57
CA ALA A 123 7.62 -8.00 0.26
C ALA A 123 7.69 -7.50 -1.19
N GLY A 124 8.58 -6.54 -1.43
CA GLY A 124 8.80 -5.93 -2.75
C GLY A 124 8.00 -4.64 -3.00
N ILE A 125 7.09 -4.31 -2.09
CA ILE A 125 6.32 -3.07 -2.08
C ILE A 125 7.18 -1.86 -1.64
N GLU A 126 8.21 -2.08 -0.83
CA GLU A 126 8.90 -1.00 -0.10
C GLU A 126 10.29 -0.61 -0.62
N THR A 127 10.92 -1.40 -1.49
CA THR A 127 12.30 -1.16 -1.92
C THR A 127 12.61 -1.63 -3.35
N PRO A 128 13.23 -0.78 -4.20
CA PRO A 128 13.96 -1.23 -5.37
C PRO A 128 15.28 -1.84 -4.89
N GLY A 129 15.42 -3.16 -5.05
CA GLY A 129 16.67 -3.86 -4.79
C GLY A 129 16.48 -5.17 -4.02
N VAL A 130 16.91 -6.27 -4.65
CA VAL A 130 17.13 -7.61 -4.09
C VAL A 130 15.87 -8.41 -3.75
N THR A 131 15.26 -9.00 -4.78
CA THR A 131 14.82 -10.40 -4.74
C THR A 131 14.98 -10.99 -6.14
N GLY A 132 15.38 -12.26 -6.21
CA GLY A 132 15.74 -12.96 -7.45
C GLY A 132 14.67 -13.01 -8.55
N PRO A 133 15.03 -13.56 -9.72
CA PRO A 133 14.26 -13.41 -10.96
C PRO A 133 12.87 -14.04 -10.83
N THR A 134 11.84 -13.20 -10.89
CA THR A 134 10.45 -13.62 -11.12
C THR A 134 10.23 -13.73 -12.63
N ALA A 135 9.82 -14.91 -13.10
CA ALA A 135 9.43 -15.16 -14.50
C ALA A 135 8.09 -14.51 -14.91
N ALA A 136 7.67 -13.45 -14.21
CA ALA A 136 6.45 -12.73 -14.50
C ALA A 136 6.66 -11.78 -15.68
N GLU A 137 5.66 -11.67 -16.55
CA GLU A 137 5.59 -10.59 -17.54
C GLU A 137 5.67 -9.24 -16.81
N PRO A 138 6.30 -8.22 -17.43
CA PRO A 138 6.46 -6.92 -16.78
C PRO A 138 5.10 -6.43 -16.29
N GLU A 139 4.99 -6.14 -14.99
CA GLU A 139 3.75 -5.59 -14.47
C GLU A 139 3.40 -4.32 -15.27
N PRO A 140 2.14 -4.20 -15.73
CA PRO A 140 1.71 -2.98 -16.40
C PRO A 140 1.98 -1.78 -15.50
N TRP A 141 2.78 -0.83 -15.98
CA TRP A 141 2.94 0.51 -15.38
C TRP A 141 1.68 1.37 -15.54
N LEU A 142 0.56 0.72 -15.80
CA LEU A 142 -0.72 1.32 -16.08
C LEU A 142 -1.46 1.39 -14.77
N ILE A 143 -1.47 2.58 -14.19
CA ILE A 143 -2.42 2.92 -13.15
C ILE A 143 -3.65 3.52 -13.82
N THR A 144 -4.83 3.00 -13.49
CA THR A 144 -6.07 3.61 -13.98
C THR A 144 -6.29 4.97 -13.31
N ALA A 145 -6.99 5.87 -13.99
CA ALA A 145 -7.51 7.11 -13.40
C ALA A 145 -8.20 6.86 -12.05
N ALA A 146 -9.03 5.82 -11.98
CA ALA A 146 -9.77 5.43 -10.78
C ALA A 146 -8.87 5.03 -9.61
N GLU A 147 -7.82 4.27 -9.87
CA GLU A 147 -6.85 3.88 -8.86
C GLU A 147 -5.98 5.06 -8.42
N TYR A 148 -5.62 5.93 -9.36
CA TYR A 148 -4.85 7.12 -9.04
C TYR A 148 -5.63 8.05 -8.10
N GLU A 149 -6.88 8.37 -8.47
CA GLU A 149 -7.78 9.17 -7.65
C GLU A 149 -8.04 8.54 -6.28
N ARG A 150 -8.27 7.21 -6.24
CA ARG A 150 -8.44 6.47 -4.98
C ARG A 150 -7.21 6.61 -4.09
N GLY A 151 -6.02 6.43 -4.64
CA GLY A 151 -4.77 6.55 -3.89
C GLY A 151 -4.56 7.96 -3.34
N CYS A 152 -4.81 9.00 -4.16
CA CYS A 152 -4.76 10.39 -3.71
C CYS A 152 -5.72 10.65 -2.54
N ARG A 153 -6.99 10.21 -2.66
CA ARG A 153 -7.96 10.35 -1.57
C ARG A 153 -7.51 9.67 -0.27
N LEU A 154 -6.92 8.48 -0.36
CA LEU A 154 -6.42 7.75 0.82
C LEU A 154 -5.23 8.46 1.48
N ILE A 155 -4.30 9.01 0.68
CA ILE A 155 -3.18 9.82 1.18
C ILE A 155 -3.70 11.09 1.87
N GLU A 156 -4.61 11.81 1.21
CA GLU A 156 -5.21 13.05 1.73
C GLU A 156 -5.99 12.81 3.03
N GLN A 157 -6.75 11.72 3.09
CA GLN A 157 -7.47 11.36 4.30
C GLN A 157 -6.48 11.13 5.45
N ARG A 158 -5.43 10.33 5.23
CA ARG A 158 -4.37 10.07 6.21
C ARG A 158 -3.68 11.35 6.69
N GLU A 159 -3.31 12.24 5.77
CA GLU A 159 -2.72 13.54 6.10
C GLU A 159 -3.65 14.37 6.98
N ALA A 160 -4.95 14.38 6.68
CA ALA A 160 -5.95 15.08 7.47
C ALA A 160 -6.11 14.48 8.87
N GLU A 161 -5.92 13.18 9.07
CA GLU A 161 -5.97 12.53 10.39
C GLU A 161 -4.71 12.81 11.20
N ALA A 162 -3.54 12.67 10.59
CA ALA A 162 -2.26 12.99 11.21
C ALA A 162 -2.16 14.47 11.62
N GLY A 163 -2.76 15.38 10.85
CA GLY A 163 -2.84 16.80 11.18
C GLY A 163 -3.66 17.11 12.45
N ARG A 164 -4.58 16.21 12.85
CA ARG A 164 -5.40 16.33 14.08
C ARG A 164 -4.65 15.88 15.34
N ASP A 165 -3.72 14.94 15.21
CA ASP A 165 -2.97 14.31 16.33
C ASP A 165 -1.58 14.92 16.58
N ARG A 166 -1.42 16.24 16.41
CA ARG A 166 -0.14 16.99 16.45
C ARG A 166 0.71 16.89 17.74
N VAL A 167 0.34 16.05 18.71
CA VAL A 167 1.11 15.84 19.94
C VAL A 167 1.96 14.57 19.82
N ARG A 168 3.30 14.76 19.75
CA ARG A 168 4.38 13.75 19.73
C ARG A 168 4.65 13.02 18.40
N ARG A 169 5.41 13.65 17.51
CA ARG A 169 6.41 12.93 16.71
C ARG A 169 7.71 13.73 16.67
N THR A 170 8.45 13.70 17.78
CA THR A 170 9.86 14.12 17.80
C THR A 170 10.71 12.92 17.41
N THR A 171 11.58 13.14 16.42
CA THR A 171 12.68 12.27 15.97
C THR A 171 12.28 10.92 15.39
N LEU A 172 11.95 10.87 14.10
CA LEU A 172 12.24 9.77 13.18
C LEU A 172 11.94 10.28 11.74
N SER A 173 12.82 9.98 10.79
CA SER A 173 12.65 10.36 9.38
C SER A 173 11.23 10.05 8.90
N PRO A 174 10.53 10.96 8.21
CA PRO A 174 9.17 10.70 7.77
C PRO A 174 9.20 9.49 6.83
N ARG A 175 8.43 8.45 7.17
CA ARG A 175 8.30 7.26 6.34
C ARG A 175 7.63 7.68 5.03
N ARG A 176 8.31 7.46 3.91
CA ARG A 176 7.80 7.78 2.57
C ARG A 176 6.60 6.88 2.25
N SER A 177 5.50 7.45 1.78
CA SER A 177 4.29 6.73 1.42
C SER A 177 4.54 5.81 0.23
N LEU A 178 4.27 4.52 0.46
CA LEU A 178 4.30 3.48 -0.56
C LEU A 178 3.24 3.76 -1.63
N THR A 179 2.08 4.23 -1.18
CA THR A 179 0.97 4.64 -2.05
C THR A 179 1.42 5.78 -2.96
N ALA A 180 1.92 6.90 -2.41
CA ALA A 180 2.33 8.05 -3.20
C ALA A 180 3.43 7.68 -4.21
N ARG A 181 4.39 6.85 -3.80
CA ARG A 181 5.42 6.32 -4.68
C ARG A 181 4.84 5.53 -5.85
N ARG A 182 3.90 4.61 -5.60
CA ARG A 182 3.27 3.80 -6.66
C ARG A 182 2.47 4.65 -7.63
N LEU A 183 1.76 5.66 -7.14
CA LEU A 183 1.02 6.60 -7.98
C LEU A 183 1.93 7.35 -8.96
N VAL A 184 3.07 7.86 -8.47
CA VAL A 184 4.06 8.56 -9.29
C VAL A 184 4.71 7.62 -10.31
N LEU A 185 5.08 6.42 -9.88
CA LEU A 185 5.58 5.37 -10.76
C LEU A 185 4.58 5.04 -11.88
N GLY A 186 3.30 4.84 -11.54
CA GLY A 186 2.24 4.55 -12.52
C GLY A 186 2.07 5.68 -13.54
N ARG A 187 1.89 6.93 -13.09
CA ARG A 187 1.71 8.07 -14.04
C ARG A 187 2.96 8.39 -14.88
N SER A 188 4.13 7.89 -14.47
CA SER A 188 5.38 8.08 -15.21
C SER A 188 5.40 7.25 -16.49
N GLU A 189 4.59 6.19 -16.58
CA GLU A 189 4.54 5.25 -17.70
C GLU A 189 5.94 4.69 -18.04
N GLY A 190 6.76 4.48 -17.01
CA GLY A 190 8.13 3.98 -17.16
C GLY A 190 9.12 4.99 -17.75
N ARG A 191 8.80 6.30 -17.72
CA ARG A 191 9.65 7.36 -18.26
C ARG A 191 10.06 8.38 -17.21
N CYS A 192 11.26 8.92 -17.37
CA CYS A 192 11.73 10.06 -16.59
C CYS A 192 10.78 11.26 -16.80
N GLU A 193 10.30 11.86 -15.72
CA GLU A 193 9.39 13.00 -15.78
C GLU A 193 10.12 14.33 -16.01
N ASN A 194 11.46 14.37 -15.93
CA ASN A 194 12.22 15.58 -16.29
C ASN A 194 12.09 15.87 -17.80
N PRO A 195 11.48 16.99 -18.23
CA PRO A 195 11.30 17.31 -19.65
C PRO A 195 12.62 17.58 -20.38
N ARG A 196 13.70 17.81 -19.63
CA ARG A 196 15.06 18.02 -20.16
C ARG A 196 15.94 16.77 -20.02
N CYS A 197 15.33 15.60 -19.81
CA CYS A 197 16.07 14.34 -19.73
C CYS A 197 16.82 14.10 -21.05
N THR A 198 18.15 13.94 -20.97
CA THR A 198 19.01 13.67 -22.13
C THR A 198 19.12 12.19 -22.46
N GLY A 199 18.64 11.32 -21.56
CA GLY A 199 18.67 9.88 -21.72
C GLY A 199 18.37 9.18 -20.41
N GLN A 200 17.33 8.33 -20.41
CA GLN A 200 17.14 7.33 -19.37
C GLN A 200 17.81 6.02 -19.81
N PRO A 201 18.32 5.19 -18.87
CA PRO A 201 18.76 3.85 -19.21
C PRO A 201 17.64 3.06 -19.89
N ALA A 202 17.98 2.31 -20.94
CA ALA A 202 17.06 1.38 -21.60
C ALA A 202 16.90 0.06 -20.82
N ASP A 203 17.81 -0.20 -19.88
CA ASP A 203 17.83 -1.39 -19.06
C ASP A 203 16.74 -1.37 -17.97
N VAL A 204 16.45 -2.54 -17.42
CA VAL A 204 15.45 -2.76 -16.37
C VAL A 204 16.05 -3.50 -15.18
N THR A 205 15.42 -3.38 -14.02
CA THR A 205 15.80 -4.16 -12.83
C THR A 205 15.48 -5.65 -13.01
N ASP A 206 15.94 -6.50 -12.08
CA ASP A 206 15.63 -7.95 -12.05
C ASP A 206 14.11 -8.24 -12.07
N ARG A 207 13.30 -7.31 -11.58
CA ARG A 207 11.83 -7.37 -11.61
C ARG A 207 11.23 -6.76 -12.90
N ARG A 208 12.06 -6.54 -13.92
CA ARG A 208 11.72 -5.94 -15.22
C ARG A 208 11.11 -4.52 -15.12
N HIS A 209 11.51 -3.78 -14.09
CA HIS A 209 11.09 -2.39 -13.90
C HIS A 209 12.08 -1.40 -14.51
N PRO A 210 11.63 -0.31 -15.19
CA PRO A 210 12.51 0.78 -15.60
C PRO A 210 13.31 1.33 -14.41
N ILE A 211 14.55 1.71 -14.67
CA ILE A 211 15.44 2.24 -13.65
C ILE A 211 15.05 3.71 -13.38
N LEU A 212 14.06 3.89 -12.49
CA LEU A 212 13.54 5.17 -12.05
C LEU A 212 13.53 5.27 -10.52
N GLU A 213 13.85 6.46 -10.03
CA GLU A 213 13.81 6.85 -8.64
C GLU A 213 12.68 7.86 -8.45
N VAL A 214 11.69 7.51 -7.64
CA VAL A 214 10.67 8.47 -7.20
C VAL A 214 11.22 9.29 -6.04
N ASP A 215 11.11 10.59 -6.18
CA ASP A 215 11.67 11.56 -5.25
C ASP A 215 10.74 12.74 -5.03
N HIS A 216 10.81 13.35 -3.83
CA HIS A 216 10.06 14.57 -3.51
C HIS A 216 10.76 15.76 -4.15
N VAL A 217 10.05 16.69 -4.79
CA VAL A 217 10.72 17.86 -5.37
C VAL A 217 11.10 18.86 -4.28
N VAL A 218 10.21 19.08 -3.30
CA VAL A 218 10.53 19.74 -2.02
C VAL A 218 10.82 18.66 -1.00
N GLU A 219 11.98 18.70 -0.35
CA GLU A 219 12.32 17.69 0.63
C GLU A 219 11.33 17.72 1.81
N LEU A 220 11.00 16.54 2.36
CA LEU A 220 10.10 16.44 3.52
C LEU A 220 10.63 17.22 4.73
N ALA A 221 11.96 17.29 4.89
CA ALA A 221 12.62 18.08 5.93
C ALA A 221 12.36 19.60 5.79
N ASP A 222 12.11 20.07 4.58
CA ASP A 222 11.83 21.48 4.26
C ASP A 222 10.32 21.77 4.24
N GLY A 223 9.49 20.87 4.78
CA GLY A 223 8.03 20.99 4.76
C GLY A 223 7.37 20.50 3.47
N GLY A 224 8.10 19.72 2.66
CA GLY A 224 7.53 19.01 1.52
C GLY A 224 6.38 18.08 1.95
N ARG A 225 5.35 18.00 1.11
CA ARG A 225 4.19 17.13 1.23
C ARG A 225 4.50 15.77 0.60
N ASP A 226 4.18 14.68 1.29
CA ASP A 226 4.36 13.32 0.80
C ASP A 226 3.21 12.90 -0.15
N HIS A 227 3.06 13.65 -1.24
CA HIS A 227 1.92 13.58 -2.13
C HIS A 227 2.36 13.64 -3.61
N PRO A 228 1.71 12.89 -4.53
CA PRO A 228 2.09 12.85 -5.93
C PRO A 228 2.21 14.23 -6.60
N SER A 229 1.41 15.21 -6.19
CA SER A 229 1.44 16.58 -6.73
C SER A 229 2.79 17.30 -6.61
N GLN A 230 3.71 16.82 -5.78
CA GLN A 230 5.05 17.40 -5.65
C GLN A 230 6.18 16.35 -5.67
N MET A 231 5.87 15.12 -6.06
CA MET A 231 6.84 14.05 -6.25
C MET A 231 7.08 13.84 -7.73
N VAL A 232 8.21 13.28 -8.13
CA VAL A 232 8.54 13.00 -9.54
C VAL A 232 9.29 11.68 -9.70
N ALA A 233 9.12 11.00 -10.83
CA ALA A 233 9.96 9.87 -11.22
C ALA A 233 11.14 10.33 -12.09
N LEU A 234 12.38 10.07 -11.66
CA LEU A 234 13.60 10.50 -12.35
C LEU A 234 14.50 9.32 -12.67
N CYS A 235 15.18 9.36 -13.83
CA CYS A 235 16.29 8.43 -14.07
C CYS A 235 17.49 8.77 -13.17
N PRO A 236 18.46 7.85 -12.97
CA PRO A 236 19.61 8.08 -12.09
C PRO A 236 20.41 9.35 -12.42
N ASN A 237 20.54 9.68 -13.71
CA ASN A 237 21.23 10.90 -14.15
C ASN A 237 20.46 12.16 -13.76
N CYS A 238 19.14 12.21 -14.00
CA CYS A 238 18.32 13.37 -13.65
C CYS A 238 18.18 13.53 -12.14
N HIS A 239 18.09 12.42 -11.40
CA HIS A 239 18.10 12.42 -9.95
C HIS A 239 19.42 13.00 -9.42
N ALA A 240 20.57 12.54 -9.94
CA ALA A 240 21.87 13.12 -9.58
C ALA A 240 21.97 14.63 -9.87
N VAL A 241 21.40 15.12 -10.98
CA VAL A 241 21.36 16.57 -11.26
C VAL A 241 20.49 17.31 -10.25
N LYS A 242 19.33 16.77 -9.86
CA LYS A 242 18.47 17.35 -8.82
C LYS A 242 19.18 17.44 -7.47
N THR A 243 19.93 16.41 -7.09
CA THR A 243 20.59 16.36 -5.77
C THR A 243 21.85 17.22 -5.71
N ARG A 244 22.74 17.07 -6.70
CA ARG A 244 24.13 17.58 -6.66
C ARG A 244 24.57 18.36 -7.90
N GLY A 245 23.70 18.55 -8.88
CA GLY A 245 24.00 19.35 -10.07
C GLY A 245 24.08 20.85 -9.77
N SER A 246 24.88 21.57 -10.55
CA SER A 246 25.01 23.04 -10.44
C SER A 246 23.71 23.79 -10.77
N THR A 247 22.82 23.17 -11.55
CA THR A 247 21.53 23.72 -11.99
C THR A 247 20.34 23.21 -11.16
N ARG A 248 20.60 22.56 -10.01
CA ARG A 248 19.57 21.89 -9.19
C ARG A 248 18.38 22.76 -8.80
N GLU A 249 18.58 24.02 -8.44
CA GLU A 249 17.48 24.91 -8.04
C GLU A 249 16.56 25.25 -9.23
N THR A 250 17.16 25.54 -10.39
CA THR A 250 16.40 25.72 -11.64
C THR A 250 15.65 24.44 -12.00
N LEU A 251 16.29 23.28 -11.86
CA LEU A 251 15.65 21.99 -12.12
C LEU A 251 14.50 21.73 -11.15
N ARG A 252 14.66 21.99 -9.84
CA ARG A 252 13.59 21.88 -8.83
C ARG A 252 12.37 22.70 -9.21
N GLY A 253 12.55 23.96 -9.61
CA GLY A 253 11.45 24.82 -10.07
C GLY A 253 10.70 24.25 -11.28
N ILE A 254 11.42 23.63 -12.24
CA ILE A 254 10.80 22.93 -13.38
C ILE A 254 10.04 21.69 -12.91
N LEU A 255 10.67 20.87 -12.07
CA LEU A 255 10.09 19.61 -11.59
C LEU A 255 8.85 19.84 -10.73
N LEU A 256 8.76 20.92 -9.96
CA LEU A 256 7.55 21.27 -9.20
C LEU A 256 6.36 21.49 -10.12
N ARG A 257 6.58 22.28 -11.19
CA ARG A 257 5.54 22.53 -12.19
C ARG A 257 5.12 21.23 -12.87
N VAL A 258 6.09 20.42 -13.29
CA VAL A 258 5.81 19.13 -13.94
C VAL A 258 5.03 18.19 -13.02
N ALA A 259 5.41 18.08 -11.74
CA ALA A 259 4.70 17.24 -10.78
C ALA A 259 3.23 17.65 -10.65
N ALA A 260 2.98 18.96 -10.53
CA ALA A 260 1.63 19.51 -10.43
C ALA A 260 0.82 19.29 -11.71
N GLU A 261 1.40 19.58 -12.88
CA GLU A 261 0.75 19.40 -14.19
C GLU A 261 0.43 17.92 -14.46
N ARG A 262 1.36 17.00 -14.19
CA ARG A 262 1.13 15.56 -14.39
C ARG A 262 0.13 15.00 -13.40
N HIS A 263 0.11 15.50 -12.17
CA HIS A 263 -0.91 15.13 -11.19
C HIS A 263 -2.31 15.61 -11.61
N ALA A 264 -2.44 16.87 -12.06
CA ALA A 264 -3.70 17.41 -12.56
C ALA A 264 -4.15 16.80 -13.89
N GLY A 265 -3.19 16.33 -14.70
CA GLY A 265 -3.43 15.74 -16.02
C GLY A 265 -3.89 14.28 -16.00
N VAL A 266 -3.91 13.61 -14.84
CA VAL A 266 -4.55 12.29 -14.74
C VAL A 266 -6.06 12.51 -14.81
N PRO A 267 -6.74 12.03 -15.89
CA PRO A 267 -8.17 12.29 -16.07
C PRO A 267 -8.95 11.75 -14.87
N ALA A 268 -9.87 12.54 -14.32
CA ALA A 268 -10.80 12.05 -13.31
C ALA A 268 -11.68 10.94 -13.92
N VAL A 269 -12.11 9.97 -13.12
CA VAL A 269 -13.13 9.01 -13.58
C VAL A 269 -14.42 9.81 -13.80
N GLY A 270 -14.75 10.07 -15.07
CA GLY A 270 -16.02 10.70 -15.39
C GLY A 270 -17.18 9.81 -14.91
N ASP A 271 -18.16 10.41 -14.24
CA ASP A 271 -19.43 9.75 -13.90
C ASP A 271 -19.99 9.08 -15.17
N GLY A 272 -20.07 7.75 -15.15
CA GLY A 272 -20.48 6.91 -16.28
C GLY A 272 -21.95 7.11 -16.68
N SER A 273 -22.27 8.24 -17.29
CA SER A 273 -23.53 8.51 -17.99
C SER A 273 -23.29 8.62 -19.50
N GLY A 274 -22.63 7.62 -20.07
CA GLY A 274 -22.51 7.45 -21.52
C GLY A 274 -23.80 6.85 -22.10
N GLY A 275 -24.81 7.68 -22.30
CA GLY A 275 -26.02 7.32 -23.05
C GLY A 275 -25.67 6.87 -24.48
N ALA A 276 -26.18 5.71 -24.86
CA ALA A 276 -26.04 5.17 -26.21
C ALA A 276 -26.67 6.14 -27.25
N PRO A 277 -26.02 6.43 -28.38
CA PRO A 277 -26.67 7.15 -29.47
C PRO A 277 -27.66 6.20 -30.16
N GLY A 278 -28.95 6.48 -29.99
CA GLY A 278 -30.02 5.80 -30.70
C GLY A 278 -29.86 5.95 -32.21
N GLY A 279 -29.74 4.81 -32.89
CA GLY A 279 -29.78 4.74 -34.35
C GLY A 279 -31.10 5.26 -34.89
N ARG A 280 -31.02 6.22 -35.83
CA ARG A 280 -32.18 6.63 -36.63
C ARG A 280 -32.38 5.62 -37.75
N ARG A 281 -33.63 5.19 -37.90
CA ARG A 281 -34.19 4.54 -39.08
C ARG A 281 -34.28 5.53 -40.24
#